data_AF-A0A1Y1YXA4-F1
#
_entry.id   AF-A0A1Y1YXA4-F1
#
_cell.length_a   1.000
_cell.length_b   1.000
_cell.length_c   1.000
_cell.angle_alpha   90.00
_cell.angle_beta   90.00
_cell.angle_gamma   90.00
#
_symmetry.space_group_name_H-M   'P 1'
#
loop_
_entity.id
_entity.type
_entity.pdbx_description
1 polymer ?
#
loop_
_entity_poly.entity_id
_entity_poly.type
_entity_poly.pdbx_seq_one_letter_code
_entity_poly.pdbx_strand_id
1 'polypeptide(L)'
;MIGVAANIVLSTVYLMGPVFASFLPCFVTLWFGSLLTPVTMLTTVGKFLRVTYLYRSSLAKLKAERRRQEGLKEKSKTNSIQSNKDQGNEPSIVLLTIDSSTNLKLSQDYDIESNWIQRHSYIFEDRFLIRILGGLTLFHIALTVAVQAFTQNYSFTAPLRLDCFNGWEYIPVYVIGSCEIFLFGSIVIRYIRGVSDAYNIVKELSLIVMATGTGFFLHLLFSYTPALYDVRAIIPRAKNYLNGRKLPSFEEVLEHPILFEKFKAFTVKDFSIENALFYERYLRLRTTPTAFVKNHDPAKEDRLPVEIRAELKSIYETFIQMDSDYQVNLKGEIVAEIERKIREDEYALDMLDQALTEEYPYTMVLESHEADMELKNLG
;
A
#
# COMPACT_ATOMS: atom_id res chain seq x y z
N MET A 1 -2.24 -6.56 4.32
CA MET A 1 -1.84 -5.77 5.50
C MET A 1 -0.68 -6.37 6.28
N ILE A 2 -0.81 -7.50 7.02
CA ILE A 2 0.27 -8.05 7.88
C ILE A 2 1.64 -8.17 7.18
N GLY A 3 1.70 -8.78 5.99
CA GLY A 3 2.98 -8.91 5.27
C GLY A 3 3.58 -7.60 4.74
N VAL A 4 2.78 -6.56 4.51
CA VAL A 4 3.29 -5.23 4.11
C VAL A 4 3.85 -4.53 5.34
N ALA A 5 3.11 -4.53 6.45
CA ALA A 5 3.59 -4.01 7.73
C ALA A 5 4.88 -4.72 8.18
N ALA A 6 4.94 -6.06 8.08
CA ALA A 6 6.15 -6.82 8.40
C ALA A 6 7.34 -6.46 7.50
N ASN A 7 7.14 -6.28 6.19
CA ASN A 7 8.19 -5.83 5.27
C ASN A 7 8.66 -4.39 5.57
N ILE A 8 7.74 -3.48 5.90
CA ILE A 8 8.08 -2.11 6.30
C ILE A 8 8.90 -2.15 7.59
N VAL A 9 8.43 -2.86 8.62
CA VAL A 9 9.15 -3.01 9.89
C VAL A 9 10.52 -3.64 9.65
N LEU A 10 10.61 -4.70 8.86
CA LEU A 10 11.89 -5.38 8.57
C LEU A 10 12.86 -4.46 7.81
N SER A 11 12.38 -3.74 6.79
CA SER A 11 13.18 -2.81 6.01
C SER A 11 13.66 -1.64 6.86
N THR A 12 12.78 -1.09 7.70
CA THR A 12 13.12 -0.04 8.67
C THR A 12 14.12 -0.54 9.70
N VAL A 13 13.97 -1.77 10.22
CA VAL A 13 14.93 -2.38 11.16
C VAL A 13 16.31 -2.58 10.52
N TYR A 14 16.40 -2.96 9.25
CA TYR A 14 17.69 -3.07 8.58
C TYR A 14 18.31 -1.70 8.28
N LEU A 15 17.54 -0.79 7.65
CA LEU A 15 18.05 0.53 7.25
C LEU A 15 18.38 1.43 8.46
N MET A 16 17.55 1.37 9.50
CA MET A 16 17.70 2.14 10.74
C MET A 16 18.31 1.31 11.87
N GLY A 17 18.81 0.10 11.60
CA GLY A 17 19.33 -0.82 12.62
C GLY A 17 20.27 -0.16 13.62
N PRO A 18 21.22 0.68 13.17
CA PRO A 18 22.14 1.34 14.10
C PRO A 18 21.50 2.43 14.96
N VAL A 19 20.40 3.04 14.51
CA VAL A 19 19.56 3.91 15.36
C VAL A 19 18.86 3.05 16.41
N PHE A 20 18.33 1.88 16.03
CA PHE A 20 17.73 0.96 16.99
C PHE A 20 18.74 0.38 18.00
N ALA A 21 20.00 0.18 17.60
CA ALA A 21 21.06 -0.29 18.49
C ALA A 21 21.33 0.66 19.67
N SER A 22 21.00 1.95 19.55
CA SER A 22 21.11 2.87 20.70
C SER A 22 19.98 2.71 21.72
N PHE A 23 18.87 2.05 21.37
CA PHE A 23 17.69 1.91 22.23
C PHE A 23 17.41 0.47 22.66
N LEU A 24 17.87 -0.52 21.89
CA LEU A 24 17.57 -1.93 22.11
C LEU A 24 18.84 -2.73 22.45
N PRO A 25 18.78 -3.65 23.42
CA PRO A 25 19.87 -4.61 23.66
C PRO A 25 20.17 -5.47 22.43
N CYS A 26 21.42 -5.86 22.23
CA CYS A 26 21.83 -6.62 21.05
C CYS A 26 21.07 -7.95 20.89
N PHE A 27 20.74 -8.65 21.98
CA PHE A 27 19.96 -9.88 21.89
C PHE A 27 18.58 -9.61 21.27
N VAL A 28 17.92 -8.50 21.62
CA VAL A 28 16.62 -8.14 21.05
C VAL A 28 16.74 -7.96 19.54
N THR A 29 17.75 -7.21 19.09
CA THR A 29 17.99 -7.03 17.65
C THR A 29 18.22 -8.36 16.92
N LEU A 30 19.04 -9.25 17.50
CA LEU A 30 19.34 -10.58 16.94
C LEU A 30 18.06 -11.41 16.78
N TRP A 31 17.23 -11.48 17.82
CA TRP A 31 15.96 -12.21 17.80
C TRP A 31 14.97 -11.62 16.79
N PHE A 32 14.84 -10.29 16.70
CA PHE A 32 14.00 -9.67 15.69
C PHE A 32 14.49 -9.98 14.27
N GLY A 33 15.80 -9.85 14.02
CA GLY A 33 16.38 -10.18 12.72
C GLY A 33 16.17 -11.64 12.33
N SER A 34 16.36 -12.58 13.27
CA SER A 34 16.20 -14.01 12.99
C SER A 34 14.75 -14.43 12.83
N LEU A 35 13.80 -13.85 13.56
CA LEU A 35 12.39 -14.26 13.47
C LEU A 35 11.63 -13.53 12.37
N LEU A 36 11.86 -12.23 12.20
CA LEU A 36 11.07 -11.40 11.29
C LEU A 36 11.41 -11.70 9.82
N THR A 37 12.66 -12.04 9.53
CA THR A 37 13.12 -12.39 8.16
C THR A 37 12.39 -13.58 7.57
N PRO A 38 12.42 -14.79 8.17
CA PRO A 38 11.73 -15.95 7.63
C PRO A 38 10.23 -15.74 7.59
N VAL A 39 9.63 -15.13 8.61
CA VAL A 39 8.18 -14.86 8.63
C VAL A 39 7.78 -13.95 7.48
N THR A 40 8.52 -12.87 7.25
CA THR A 40 8.22 -11.91 6.19
C THR A 40 8.39 -12.54 4.81
N MET A 41 9.48 -13.27 4.59
CA MET A 41 9.72 -13.95 3.31
C MET A 41 8.70 -15.05 3.05
N LEU A 42 8.48 -15.95 4.00
CA LEU A 42 7.58 -17.10 3.81
C LEU A 42 6.11 -16.68 3.70
N THR A 43 5.68 -15.63 4.38
CA THR A 43 4.33 -15.06 4.16
C THR A 43 4.21 -14.43 2.78
N THR A 44 5.27 -13.79 2.27
CA THR A 44 5.31 -13.24 0.91
C THR A 44 5.27 -14.37 -0.13
N VAL A 45 6.12 -15.39 0.00
CA VAL A 45 6.14 -16.58 -0.86
C VAL A 45 4.80 -17.34 -0.81
N GLY A 46 4.21 -17.51 0.37
CA GLY A 46 2.91 -18.18 0.53
C GLY A 46 1.80 -17.44 -0.23
N LYS A 47 1.76 -16.10 -0.16
CA LYS A 47 0.83 -15.29 -0.97
C LYS A 47 1.06 -15.48 -2.46
N PHE A 48 2.32 -15.47 -2.91
CA PHE A 48 2.65 -15.71 -4.31
C PHE A 48 2.15 -17.07 -4.81
N LEU A 49 2.46 -18.13 -4.05
CA LEU A 49 2.07 -19.49 -4.40
C LEU A 49 0.55 -19.61 -4.47
N ARG A 50 -0.17 -19.00 -3.51
CA ARG A 50 -1.64 -18.99 -3.50
C ARG A 50 -2.24 -18.23 -4.69
N VAL A 51 -1.76 -17.03 -5.00
CA VAL A 51 -2.23 -16.24 -6.16
C VAL A 51 -1.97 -16.99 -7.45
N THR A 52 -0.77 -17.56 -7.60
CA THR A 52 -0.40 -18.32 -8.80
C THR A 52 -1.27 -19.56 -8.96
N TYR A 53 -1.54 -20.28 -7.87
CA TYR A 53 -2.45 -21.43 -7.87
C TYR A 53 -3.87 -21.05 -8.29
N LEU A 54 -4.43 -19.98 -7.71
CA LEU A 54 -5.77 -19.49 -8.04
C LEU A 54 -5.88 -19.04 -9.50
N TYR A 55 -4.85 -18.35 -10.00
CA TYR A 55 -4.77 -17.93 -11.40
C TYR A 55 -4.76 -19.13 -12.34
N ARG A 56 -3.85 -20.09 -12.13
CA ARG A 56 -3.71 -21.27 -13.00
C ARG A 56 -4.95 -22.18 -12.93
N SER A 57 -5.56 -22.33 -11.75
CA SER A 57 -6.80 -23.08 -11.57
C SER A 57 -7.97 -22.44 -12.33
N SER A 58 -8.11 -21.12 -12.24
CA SER A 58 -9.13 -20.36 -12.99
C SER A 58 -8.92 -20.45 -14.50
N LEU A 59 -7.67 -20.35 -14.96
CA LEU A 59 -7.31 -20.48 -16.38
C LEU A 59 -7.64 -21.89 -16.91
N ALA A 60 -7.37 -22.94 -16.13
CA ALA A 60 -7.73 -24.31 -16.49
C ALA A 60 -9.25 -24.49 -16.63
N LYS A 61 -10.04 -23.93 -15.70
CA LYS A 61 -11.52 -23.97 -15.77
C LYS A 61 -12.07 -23.25 -17.00
N LEU A 62 -11.57 -22.05 -17.29
CA LEU A 62 -12.00 -21.28 -18.47
C LEU A 62 -11.70 -22.02 -19.78
N LYS A 63 -10.55 -22.70 -19.87
CA LYS A 63 -10.19 -23.50 -21.05
C LYS A 63 -11.06 -24.76 -21.17
N ALA A 64 -11.35 -25.44 -20.07
CA ALA A 64 -12.25 -26.59 -20.07
C ALA A 64 -13.66 -26.20 -20.55
N GLU A 65 -14.18 -25.06 -20.10
CA GLU A 65 -15.48 -24.56 -20.53
C GLU A 65 -15.47 -24.13 -22.01
N ARG A 66 -14.39 -23.49 -22.48
CA ARG A 66 -14.23 -23.16 -23.91
C ARG A 66 -14.26 -24.42 -24.79
N ARG A 67 -13.52 -25.48 -24.42
CA ARG A 67 -13.54 -26.77 -25.14
C ARG A 67 -14.96 -27.38 -25.14
N ARG A 68 -15.70 -27.28 -24.04
CA ARG A 68 -17.09 -27.75 -23.95
C ARG A 68 -18.01 -26.99 -24.91
N GLN A 69 -17.87 -25.67 -25.00
CA GLN A 69 -18.65 -24.84 -25.93
C GLN A 69 -18.31 -25.11 -27.40
N GLU A 70 -17.03 -25.31 -27.72
CA GLU A 70 -16.58 -25.67 -29.07
C GLU A 70 -17.18 -27.03 -29.50
N GLY A 71 -17.14 -28.04 -28.62
CA GLY A 71 -17.75 -29.34 -28.88
C GLY A 71 -19.29 -29.28 -29.05
N LEU A 72 -19.98 -28.37 -28.37
CA LEU A 72 -21.41 -28.13 -28.57
C LEU A 72 -21.70 -27.46 -29.92
N LYS A 73 -20.85 -26.50 -30.34
CA LYS A 73 -20.97 -25.84 -31.65
C LYS A 73 -20.73 -26.81 -32.79
N GLU A 74 -19.76 -27.72 -32.67
CA GLU A 74 -19.52 -28.77 -33.66
C GLU A 74 -20.71 -29.73 -33.77
N LYS A 75 -21.24 -30.22 -32.65
CA LYS A 75 -22.45 -31.07 -32.65
C LYS A 75 -23.66 -30.36 -33.27
N SER A 76 -23.83 -29.07 -33.01
CA SER A 76 -24.90 -28.26 -33.62
C SER A 76 -24.73 -28.13 -35.14
N LYS A 77 -23.51 -27.93 -35.65
CA LYS A 77 -23.21 -27.91 -37.09
C LYS A 77 -23.44 -29.25 -37.77
N THR A 78 -23.05 -30.36 -37.15
CA THR A 78 -23.28 -31.70 -37.72
C THR A 78 -24.77 -32.00 -37.82
N ASN A 79 -25.56 -31.62 -36.81
CA ASN A 79 -27.00 -31.79 -36.83
C ASN A 79 -27.69 -30.91 -37.88
N SER A 80 -27.22 -29.66 -38.11
CA SER A 80 -27.81 -28.80 -39.14
C SER A 80 -27.49 -29.25 -40.57
N ILE A 81 -26.29 -29.79 -40.81
CA ILE A 81 -25.91 -30.33 -42.13
C ILE A 81 -26.72 -31.60 -42.43
N GLN A 82 -26.93 -32.46 -41.44
CA GLN A 82 -27.71 -33.69 -41.64
C GLN A 82 -29.20 -33.39 -41.88
N SER A 83 -29.73 -32.31 -41.32
CA SER A 83 -31.10 -31.85 -41.59
C SER A 83 -31.30 -31.24 -42.99
N ASN A 84 -30.23 -30.79 -43.67
CA ASN A 84 -30.31 -30.18 -45.00
C ASN A 84 -29.94 -31.14 -46.14
N LYS A 85 -29.46 -32.36 -45.85
CA LYS A 85 -29.03 -33.33 -46.86
C LYS A 85 -30.18 -34.12 -47.52
N ASP A 86 -31.43 -33.87 -47.12
CA ASP A 86 -32.63 -34.44 -47.76
C ASP A 86 -33.20 -33.58 -48.90
N GLN A 87 -32.55 -32.48 -49.28
CA GLN A 87 -32.94 -31.69 -50.46
C GLN A 87 -31.74 -31.36 -51.37
N GLY A 88 -31.64 -32.08 -52.48
CA GLY A 88 -31.10 -31.55 -53.74
C GLY A 88 -29.61 -31.84 -54.04
N ASN A 89 -29.40 -32.67 -55.06
CA ASN A 89 -28.14 -32.89 -55.77
C ASN A 89 -27.46 -31.59 -56.24
N GLU A 90 -26.17 -31.39 -55.91
CA GLU A 90 -25.11 -31.04 -56.88
C GLU A 90 -23.70 -31.05 -56.25
N PRO A 91 -22.62 -31.43 -56.99
CA PRO A 91 -21.27 -31.53 -56.46
C PRO A 91 -20.38 -30.36 -56.93
N SER A 92 -19.67 -29.70 -55.99
CA SER A 92 -18.43 -28.93 -56.24
C SER A 92 -17.75 -28.66 -54.89
N ILE A 93 -16.78 -29.46 -54.45
CA ILE A 93 -15.33 -29.32 -54.68
C ILE A 93 -14.83 -27.88 -54.51
N VAL A 94 -14.54 -27.47 -53.26
CA VAL A 94 -13.33 -26.70 -52.91
C VAL A 94 -12.94 -27.10 -51.48
N LEU A 95 -11.99 -28.04 -51.38
CA LEU A 95 -11.40 -28.53 -50.14
C LEU A 95 -10.28 -27.56 -49.70
N LEU A 96 -10.60 -26.59 -48.85
CA LEU A 96 -9.59 -25.82 -48.12
C LEU A 96 -9.07 -26.68 -46.96
N THR A 97 -7.98 -27.40 -47.19
CA THR A 97 -7.17 -28.04 -46.15
C THR A 97 -6.49 -26.96 -45.33
N ILE A 98 -7.16 -26.50 -44.27
CA ILE A 98 -6.54 -25.68 -43.23
C ILE A 98 -5.73 -26.62 -42.33
N ASP A 99 -4.41 -26.42 -42.30
CA ASP A 99 -3.45 -27.23 -41.56
C ASP A 99 -3.78 -27.29 -40.06
N SER A 100 -4.33 -28.44 -39.64
CA SER A 100 -4.69 -28.80 -38.25
C SER A 100 -3.48 -29.08 -37.35
N SER A 101 -2.28 -29.20 -37.92
CA SER A 101 -1.09 -29.73 -37.24
C SER A 101 -0.47 -28.78 -36.20
N THR A 102 -0.64 -27.46 -36.33
CA THR A 102 -0.10 -26.47 -35.39
C THR A 102 -0.91 -26.36 -34.09
N ASN A 103 -2.21 -26.64 -34.12
CA ASN A 103 -3.05 -26.62 -32.91
C ASN A 103 -2.83 -27.83 -31.99
N LEU A 104 -2.37 -28.97 -32.54
CA LEU A 104 -2.18 -30.20 -31.77
C LEU A 104 -0.96 -30.13 -30.82
N LYS A 105 0.12 -29.49 -31.25
CA LYS A 105 1.33 -29.35 -30.42
C LYS A 105 1.11 -28.42 -29.22
N LEU A 106 0.33 -27.36 -29.40
CA LEU A 106 0.00 -26.42 -28.32
C LEU A 106 -0.92 -27.06 -27.27
N SER A 107 -1.77 -28.03 -27.65
CA SER A 107 -2.64 -28.72 -26.70
C SER A 107 -1.89 -29.71 -25.81
N GLN A 108 -0.83 -30.34 -26.32
CA GLN A 108 -0.12 -31.42 -25.62
C GLN A 108 0.77 -30.91 -24.47
N ASP A 109 1.55 -29.85 -24.68
CA ASP A 109 2.36 -29.24 -23.60
C ASP A 109 1.47 -28.68 -22.48
N TYR A 110 0.27 -28.21 -22.83
CA TYR A 110 -0.65 -27.62 -21.86
C TYR A 110 -1.30 -28.66 -20.93
N ASP A 111 -1.69 -29.82 -21.46
CA ASP A 111 -2.31 -30.87 -20.65
C ASP A 111 -1.31 -31.45 -19.62
N ILE A 112 0.00 -31.47 -19.95
CA ILE A 112 1.06 -31.90 -19.02
C ILE A 112 1.16 -30.94 -17.83
N GLU A 113 1.16 -29.62 -18.06
CA GLU A 113 1.31 -28.63 -16.99
C GLU A 113 0.07 -28.58 -16.08
N SER A 114 -1.14 -28.70 -16.63
CA SER A 114 -2.37 -28.76 -15.82
C SER A 114 -2.45 -30.00 -14.94
N ASN A 115 -1.97 -31.15 -15.44
CA ASN A 115 -1.94 -32.40 -14.68
C ASN A 115 -0.94 -32.34 -13.52
N TRP A 116 0.21 -31.68 -13.69
CA TRP A 116 1.18 -31.54 -12.62
C TRP A 116 0.63 -30.69 -11.46
N ILE A 117 0.00 -29.55 -11.77
CA ILE A 117 -0.55 -28.64 -10.74
C ILE A 117 -1.69 -29.30 -9.97
N GLN A 118 -2.60 -29.99 -10.66
CA GLN A 118 -3.67 -30.73 -9.99
C GLN A 118 -3.12 -31.84 -9.10
N ARG A 119 -2.10 -32.55 -9.55
CA ARG A 119 -1.46 -33.61 -8.77
C ARG A 119 -0.75 -33.10 -7.53
N HIS A 120 -0.20 -31.88 -7.58
CA HIS A 120 0.54 -31.27 -6.48
C HIS A 120 -0.24 -30.14 -5.78
N SER A 121 -1.57 -30.15 -5.84
CA SER A 121 -2.41 -29.12 -5.19
C SER A 121 -2.15 -29.03 -3.68
N TYR A 122 -1.73 -30.13 -3.05
CA TYR A 122 -1.38 -30.19 -1.63
C TYR A 122 -0.25 -29.23 -1.24
N ILE A 123 0.67 -28.91 -2.17
CA ILE A 123 1.78 -27.95 -1.92
C ILE A 123 1.24 -26.54 -1.71
N PHE A 124 0.08 -26.24 -2.29
CA PHE A 124 -0.58 -24.94 -2.22
C PHE A 124 -1.62 -24.86 -1.08
N GLU A 125 -1.82 -25.95 -0.33
CA GLU A 125 -2.71 -25.92 0.83
C GLU A 125 -2.11 -25.08 1.95
N ASP A 126 -2.95 -24.25 2.57
CA ASP A 126 -2.55 -23.41 3.70
C ASP A 126 -1.91 -24.26 4.82
N ARG A 127 -2.35 -25.51 5.02
CA ARG A 127 -1.76 -26.43 6.01
C ARG A 127 -0.31 -26.80 5.70
N PHE A 128 0.02 -27.03 4.43
CA PHE A 128 1.38 -27.36 4.03
C PHE A 128 2.29 -26.14 4.16
N LEU A 129 1.82 -24.98 3.72
CA LEU A 129 2.53 -23.71 3.86
C LEU A 129 2.78 -23.36 5.34
N ILE A 130 1.79 -23.56 6.22
CA ILE A 130 1.95 -23.34 7.67
C ILE A 130 2.98 -24.31 8.28
N ARG A 131 3.01 -25.58 7.85
CA ARG A 131 4.02 -26.56 8.34
C ARG A 131 5.43 -26.18 7.91
N ILE A 132 5.63 -25.77 6.66
CA ILE A 132 6.94 -25.29 6.18
C ILE A 132 7.33 -24.01 6.93
N LEU A 133 6.41 -23.06 7.05
CA LEU A 133 6.63 -21.80 7.78
C LEU A 133 7.03 -22.05 9.23
N GLY A 134 6.28 -22.90 9.93
CA GLY A 134 6.56 -23.28 11.31
C GLY A 134 7.89 -24.03 11.44
N GLY A 135 8.21 -24.94 10.52
CA GLY A 135 9.47 -25.68 10.52
C GLY A 135 10.69 -24.78 10.32
N LEU A 136 10.64 -23.87 9.34
CA LEU A 136 11.70 -22.90 9.09
C LEU A 136 11.84 -21.91 10.26
N THR A 137 10.73 -21.41 10.81
CA THR A 137 10.77 -20.51 11.98
C THR A 137 11.36 -21.23 13.19
N LEU A 138 11.01 -22.49 13.44
CA LEU A 138 11.59 -23.29 14.53
C LEU A 138 13.09 -23.51 14.33
N PHE A 139 13.53 -23.76 13.08
CA PHE A 139 14.94 -23.87 12.75
C PHE A 139 15.70 -22.56 13.06
N HIS A 140 15.13 -21.40 12.69
CA HIS A 140 15.69 -20.09 13.04
C HIS A 140 15.76 -19.85 14.55
N ILE A 141 14.70 -20.22 15.30
CA ILE A 141 14.70 -20.16 16.77
C ILE A 141 15.84 -21.01 17.33
N ALA A 142 15.96 -22.26 16.91
CA ALA A 142 16.99 -23.17 17.40
C ALA A 142 18.41 -22.63 17.13
N LEU A 143 18.63 -22.08 15.93
CA LEU A 143 19.89 -21.48 15.55
C LEU A 143 20.21 -20.23 16.39
N THR A 144 19.24 -19.35 16.60
CA THR A 144 19.42 -18.14 17.43
C THR A 144 19.68 -18.48 18.88
N VAL A 145 18.98 -19.47 19.43
CA VAL A 145 19.25 -19.99 20.78
C VAL A 145 20.67 -20.55 20.87
N ALA A 146 21.13 -21.30 19.86
CA ALA A 146 22.49 -21.80 19.82
C ALA A 146 23.52 -20.65 19.81
N VAL A 147 23.36 -19.67 18.92
CA VAL A 147 24.22 -18.48 18.87
C VAL A 147 24.26 -17.77 20.22
N GLN A 148 23.09 -17.55 20.83
CA GLN A 148 22.98 -16.87 22.12
C GLN A 148 23.64 -17.68 23.25
N ALA A 149 23.58 -19.01 23.22
CA ALA A 149 24.24 -19.86 24.20
C ALA A 149 25.77 -19.80 24.14
N PHE A 150 26.34 -19.51 22.96
CA PHE A 150 27.80 -19.45 22.76
C PHE A 150 28.39 -18.04 22.88
N THR A 151 27.57 -16.99 22.92
CA THR A 151 28.05 -15.60 23.00
C THR A 151 27.68 -14.93 24.33
N GLN A 152 28.63 -14.25 24.95
CA GLN A 152 28.35 -13.41 26.11
C GLN A 152 27.79 -12.03 25.72
N ASN A 153 28.09 -11.56 24.50
CA ASN A 153 27.73 -10.23 24.02
C ASN A 153 26.22 -10.07 23.75
N TYR A 154 25.51 -11.18 23.55
CA TYR A 154 24.06 -11.21 23.33
C TYR A 154 23.34 -11.96 24.46
N SER A 155 23.96 -12.06 25.63
CA SER A 155 23.28 -12.55 26.82
C SER A 155 22.13 -11.60 27.20
N PHE A 156 21.13 -12.11 27.92
CA PHE A 156 19.98 -11.28 28.36
C PHE A 156 20.38 -10.12 29.28
N THR A 157 21.57 -10.19 29.88
CA THR A 157 22.14 -9.19 30.79
C THR A 157 23.23 -8.35 30.14
N ALA A 158 23.48 -8.51 28.84
CA ALA A 158 24.51 -7.75 28.14
C ALA A 158 24.18 -6.24 28.13
N PRO A 159 25.18 -5.36 28.31
CA PRO A 159 24.98 -3.92 28.24
C PRO A 159 24.62 -3.47 26.81
N LEU A 160 24.02 -2.29 26.70
CA LEU A 160 23.75 -1.65 25.40
C LEU A 160 25.06 -1.40 24.65
N ARG A 161 25.07 -1.75 23.36
CA ARG A 161 26.22 -1.58 22.47
C ARG A 161 25.75 -1.06 21.11
N LEU A 162 26.60 -0.27 20.45
CA LEU A 162 26.28 0.30 19.13
C LEU A 162 26.64 -0.65 17.97
N ASP A 163 27.43 -1.69 18.23
CA ASP A 163 27.99 -2.60 17.23
C ASP A 163 27.26 -3.95 17.15
N CYS A 164 25.98 -4.01 17.56
CA CYS A 164 25.16 -5.24 17.57
C CYS A 164 25.01 -5.94 16.21
N PHE A 165 25.35 -5.28 15.08
CA PHE A 165 25.17 -5.84 13.74
C PHE A 165 26.47 -6.36 13.11
N ASN A 166 27.61 -6.13 13.77
CA ASN A 166 28.95 -6.40 13.22
C ASN A 166 29.60 -7.65 13.84
N GLY A 167 28.91 -8.33 14.75
CA GLY A 167 29.37 -9.55 15.39
C GLY A 167 29.25 -10.79 14.49
N TRP A 168 30.05 -11.81 14.77
CA TRP A 168 29.93 -13.11 14.10
C TRP A 168 28.58 -13.78 14.40
N GLU A 169 27.96 -13.39 15.51
CA GLU A 169 26.64 -13.83 15.96
C GLU A 169 25.54 -13.55 14.93
N TYR A 170 25.72 -12.52 14.10
CA TYR A 170 24.77 -12.14 13.05
C TYR A 170 25.03 -12.84 11.71
N ILE A 171 26.18 -13.50 11.52
CA ILE A 171 26.52 -14.20 10.27
C ILE A 171 25.44 -15.23 9.90
N PRO A 172 24.95 -16.09 10.81
CA PRO A 172 23.92 -17.06 10.43
C PRO A 172 22.62 -16.40 9.96
N VAL A 173 22.23 -15.29 10.58
CA VAL A 173 21.07 -14.49 10.16
C VAL A 173 21.29 -13.92 8.76
N TYR A 174 22.47 -13.37 8.47
CA TYR A 174 22.78 -12.83 7.15
C TYR A 174 22.86 -13.90 6.07
N VAL A 175 23.49 -15.04 6.35
CA VAL A 175 23.62 -16.14 5.39
C VAL A 175 22.25 -16.72 5.05
N ILE A 176 21.42 -17.00 6.06
CA ILE A 176 20.09 -17.57 5.82
C ILE A 176 19.17 -16.52 5.20
N GLY A 177 19.18 -15.29 5.70
CA GLY A 177 18.41 -14.19 5.09
C GLY A 177 18.80 -13.94 3.64
N SER A 178 20.10 -13.98 3.30
CA SER A 178 20.57 -13.88 1.90
C SER A 178 20.06 -15.03 1.06
N CYS A 179 20.14 -16.26 1.57
CA CYS A 179 19.62 -17.45 0.90
C CYS A 179 18.11 -17.30 0.64
N GLU A 180 17.35 -16.88 1.65
CA GLU A 180 15.91 -16.71 1.53
C GLU A 180 15.52 -15.63 0.53
N ILE A 181 16.15 -14.46 0.64
CA ILE A 181 15.81 -13.29 -0.18
C ILE A 181 16.29 -13.50 -1.62
N PHE A 182 17.55 -13.87 -1.83
CA PHE A 182 18.12 -13.94 -3.17
C PHE A 182 17.85 -15.25 -3.89
N LEU A 183 17.89 -16.41 -3.20
CA LEU A 183 17.60 -17.68 -3.87
C LEU A 183 16.10 -17.89 -4.00
N PHE A 184 15.33 -17.89 -2.90
CA PHE A 184 13.88 -18.11 -3.01
C PHE A 184 13.17 -16.96 -3.71
N GLY A 185 13.54 -15.70 -3.42
CA GLY A 185 12.99 -14.55 -4.14
C GLY A 185 13.18 -14.65 -5.66
N SER A 186 14.39 -15.02 -6.13
CA SER A 186 14.65 -15.21 -7.56
C SER A 186 13.86 -16.37 -8.17
N ILE A 187 13.74 -17.50 -7.46
CA ILE A 187 12.94 -18.65 -7.90
C ILE A 187 11.48 -18.24 -8.06
N VAL A 188 10.94 -17.50 -7.09
CA VAL A 188 9.55 -17.02 -7.12
C VAL A 188 9.33 -16.04 -8.27
N ILE A 189 10.20 -15.05 -8.45
CA ILE A 189 10.13 -14.09 -9.57
C ILE A 189 10.18 -14.82 -10.92
N ARG A 190 11.01 -15.86 -11.05
CA ARG A 190 11.08 -16.65 -12.27
C ARG A 190 9.79 -17.45 -12.51
N TYR A 191 9.19 -18.00 -11.46
CA TYR A 191 7.97 -18.81 -11.54
C TYR A 191 6.73 -17.99 -11.92
N ILE A 192 6.66 -16.72 -11.51
CA ILE A 192 5.53 -15.82 -11.81
C ILE A 192 5.67 -15.09 -13.15
N ARG A 193 6.83 -15.19 -13.81
CA ARG A 193 7.07 -14.49 -15.08
C ARG A 193 6.06 -14.97 -16.13
N GLY A 194 5.23 -14.06 -16.61
CA GLY A 194 4.17 -14.35 -17.60
C GLY A 194 2.76 -14.48 -17.03
N VAL A 195 2.59 -14.40 -15.70
CA VAL A 195 1.27 -14.28 -15.08
C VAL A 195 0.80 -12.83 -15.17
N SER A 196 -0.17 -12.56 -16.05
CA SER A 196 -0.86 -11.26 -16.12
C SER A 196 -2.09 -11.31 -15.22
N ASP A 197 -2.04 -10.61 -14.10
CA ASP A 197 -3.17 -10.43 -13.19
C ASP A 197 -3.87 -9.08 -13.44
N ALA A 198 -5.19 -9.07 -13.35
CA ALA A 198 -6.03 -7.90 -13.60
C ALA A 198 -5.78 -6.77 -12.58
N TYR A 199 -5.41 -7.14 -11.35
CA TYR A 199 -5.19 -6.20 -10.25
C TYR A 199 -3.72 -5.82 -10.06
N ASN A 200 -2.83 -6.22 -10.96
CA ASN A 200 -1.39 -6.01 -10.83
C ASN A 200 -0.77 -6.60 -9.54
N ILE A 201 -1.40 -7.58 -8.87
CA ILE A 201 -0.90 -8.14 -7.60
C ILE A 201 0.50 -8.75 -7.81
N VAL A 202 0.71 -9.42 -8.95
CA VAL A 202 2.02 -10.00 -9.30
C VAL A 202 3.10 -8.92 -9.40
N LYS A 203 2.77 -7.75 -9.94
CA LYS A 203 3.70 -6.62 -10.08
C LYS A 203 4.01 -6.00 -8.73
N GLU A 204 3.00 -5.76 -7.89
CA GLU A 204 3.17 -5.26 -6.52
C GLU A 204 4.07 -6.21 -5.72
N LEU A 205 3.76 -7.51 -5.74
CA LEU A 205 4.49 -8.48 -4.95
C LEU A 205 5.92 -8.70 -5.47
N SER A 206 6.14 -8.59 -6.78
CA SER A 206 7.49 -8.56 -7.38
C SER A 206 8.28 -7.33 -6.93
N LEU A 207 7.64 -6.16 -6.90
CA LEU A 207 8.25 -4.92 -6.43
C LEU A 207 8.65 -5.03 -4.95
N ILE A 208 7.83 -5.67 -4.12
CA ILE A 208 8.15 -5.94 -2.71
C ILE A 208 9.41 -6.82 -2.61
N VAL A 209 9.50 -7.94 -3.33
CA VAL A 209 10.69 -8.81 -3.28
C VAL A 209 11.94 -8.06 -3.75
N MET A 210 11.83 -7.26 -4.81
CA MET A 210 12.95 -6.47 -5.34
C MET A 210 13.37 -5.37 -4.36
N ALA A 211 12.42 -4.67 -3.74
CA ALA A 211 12.69 -3.63 -2.76
C ALA A 211 13.34 -4.21 -1.50
N THR A 212 12.81 -5.30 -0.95
CA THR A 212 13.40 -5.99 0.20
C THR A 212 14.78 -6.54 -0.14
N GLY A 213 14.97 -7.13 -1.32
CA GLY A 213 16.28 -7.59 -1.80
C GLY A 213 17.31 -6.47 -1.94
N THR A 214 16.89 -5.32 -2.48
CA THR A 214 17.76 -4.15 -2.63
C THR A 214 18.10 -3.55 -1.27
N GLY A 215 17.12 -3.38 -0.37
CA GLY A 215 17.33 -2.87 0.98
C GLY A 215 18.27 -3.76 1.79
N PHE A 216 18.09 -5.08 1.71
CA PHE A 216 18.96 -6.05 2.37
C PHE A 216 20.38 -6.07 1.77
N PHE A 217 20.50 -5.97 0.44
CA PHE A 217 21.81 -5.84 -0.21
C PHE A 217 22.55 -4.58 0.25
N LEU A 218 21.87 -3.43 0.28
CA LEU A 218 22.44 -2.18 0.77
C LEU A 218 22.83 -2.29 2.24
N HIS A 219 22.00 -2.93 3.07
CA HIS A 219 22.34 -3.21 4.48
C HIS A 219 23.64 -4.01 4.60
N LEU A 220 23.76 -5.13 3.87
CA LEU A 220 25.00 -5.92 3.86
C LEU A 220 26.20 -5.09 3.39
N LEU A 221 26.03 -4.30 2.32
CA LEU A 221 27.09 -3.43 1.83
C LEU A 221 27.53 -2.44 2.92
N PHE A 222 26.60 -1.77 3.59
CA PHE A 222 26.94 -0.84 4.68
C PHE A 222 27.56 -1.54 5.90
N SER A 223 27.09 -2.73 6.27
CA SER A 223 27.64 -3.50 7.37
C SER A 223 29.08 -3.96 7.12
N TYR A 224 29.43 -4.35 5.89
CA TYR A 224 30.75 -4.89 5.56
C TYR A 224 31.71 -3.89 4.91
N THR A 225 31.23 -2.67 4.60
CA THR A 225 32.07 -1.59 4.04
C THR A 225 32.21 -0.47 5.09
N PRO A 226 33.12 -0.61 6.08
CA PRO A 226 33.23 0.34 7.19
C PRO A 226 33.51 1.79 6.74
N ALA A 227 34.12 1.98 5.56
CA ALA A 227 34.33 3.30 4.95
C ALA A 227 33.03 4.05 4.63
N LEU A 228 31.92 3.35 4.39
CA LEU A 228 30.60 3.97 4.20
C LEU A 228 29.91 4.30 5.53
N TYR A 229 30.32 3.64 6.62
CA TYR A 229 29.80 3.90 7.96
C TYR A 229 30.24 5.26 8.49
N ASP A 230 31.43 5.71 8.10
CA ASP A 230 31.99 7.01 8.51
C ASP A 230 31.25 8.20 7.86
N VAL A 231 30.41 7.96 6.85
CA VAL A 231 29.48 8.97 6.33
C VAL A 231 28.45 9.39 7.38
N ARG A 232 28.20 8.57 8.43
CA ARG A 232 27.40 9.01 9.59
C ARG A 232 28.07 10.11 10.40
N ALA A 233 29.40 10.20 10.39
CA ALA A 233 30.12 11.33 10.98
C ALA A 233 29.99 12.61 10.14
N ILE A 234 29.33 12.56 8.95
CA ILE A 234 29.03 13.71 8.09
C ILE A 234 27.58 14.21 8.27
N ILE A 235 26.72 13.48 9.00
CA ILE A 235 25.44 13.98 9.53
C ILE A 235 25.55 14.65 10.94
N PRO A 236 26.55 15.49 11.29
CA PRO A 236 26.47 16.37 12.47
C PRO A 236 25.71 17.69 12.26
N ARG A 237 25.04 17.92 11.12
CA ARG A 237 24.48 19.26 10.80
C ARG A 237 22.97 19.41 10.80
N ALA A 238 22.17 18.36 10.59
CA ALA A 238 20.71 18.50 10.59
C ALA A 238 20.15 18.79 12.00
N LYS A 239 20.81 18.26 13.05
CA LYS A 239 20.36 18.44 14.45
C LYS A 239 20.54 19.87 14.98
N ASN A 240 21.44 20.67 14.40
CA ASN A 240 21.70 22.05 14.81
C ASN A 240 20.91 23.10 14.01
N TYR A 241 20.31 22.75 12.86
CA TYR A 241 19.42 23.66 12.12
C TYR A 241 17.99 23.69 12.65
N LEU A 242 17.53 22.61 13.29
CA LEU A 242 16.18 22.51 13.88
C LEU A 242 16.10 23.02 15.33
N ASN A 243 17.23 23.21 16.01
CA ASN A 243 17.23 23.52 17.45
C ASN A 243 17.12 25.02 17.79
N GLY A 244 16.89 25.88 16.79
CA GLY A 244 16.82 27.34 16.99
C GLY A 244 15.68 28.04 16.25
N ARG A 245 14.93 27.36 15.38
CA ARG A 245 13.74 27.93 14.75
C ARG A 245 12.52 27.37 15.45
N LYS A 246 11.81 28.24 16.17
CA LYS A 246 10.44 27.97 16.60
C LYS A 246 9.66 27.65 15.31
N LEU A 247 9.15 26.43 15.19
CA LEU A 247 8.28 26.07 14.06
C LEU A 247 7.08 27.03 14.08
N PRO A 248 6.61 27.47 12.90
CA PRO A 248 5.43 28.30 12.84
C PRO A 248 4.28 27.57 13.53
N SER A 249 3.45 28.29 14.29
CA SER A 249 2.25 27.65 14.85
C SER A 249 1.33 27.25 13.69
N PHE A 250 0.41 26.32 13.95
CA PHE A 250 -0.53 25.90 12.91
C PHE A 250 -1.34 27.10 12.39
N GLU A 251 -1.72 28.03 13.26
CA GLU A 251 -2.36 29.29 12.90
C GLU A 251 -1.49 30.12 11.95
N GLU A 252 -0.17 30.20 12.20
CA GLU A 252 0.78 30.90 11.32
C GLU A 252 0.90 30.21 9.95
N VAL A 253 0.82 28.88 9.90
CA VAL A 253 0.80 28.12 8.62
C VAL A 253 -0.45 28.46 7.81
N LEU A 254 -1.61 28.55 8.46
CA LEU A 254 -2.89 28.86 7.82
C LEU A 254 -2.99 30.32 7.36
N GLU A 255 -2.44 31.26 8.14
CA GLU A 255 -2.45 32.68 7.82
C GLU A 255 -1.45 33.04 6.71
N HIS A 256 -0.35 32.29 6.58
CA HIS A 256 0.69 32.57 5.61
C HIS A 256 0.47 31.84 4.27
N PRO A 257 0.21 32.53 3.14
CA PRO A 257 -0.23 31.90 1.90
C PRO A 257 0.75 30.85 1.35
N ILE A 258 2.07 31.10 1.44
CA ILE A 258 3.09 30.14 0.97
C ILE A 258 3.15 28.89 1.86
N LEU A 259 2.94 29.03 3.17
CA LEU A 259 2.96 27.89 4.09
C LEU A 259 1.68 27.07 3.91
N PHE A 260 0.55 27.74 3.74
CA PHE A 260 -0.72 27.11 3.45
C PHE A 260 -0.72 26.33 2.13
N GLU A 261 -0.10 26.86 1.06
CA GLU A 261 0.08 26.11 -0.20
C GLU A 261 0.92 24.83 -0.02
N LYS A 262 1.97 24.89 0.80
CA LYS A 262 2.76 23.70 1.15
C LYS A 262 1.96 22.71 1.97
N PHE A 263 1.14 23.20 2.90
CA PHE A 263 0.23 22.38 3.69
C PHE A 263 -0.81 21.68 2.80
N LYS A 264 -1.40 22.38 1.82
CA LYS A 264 -2.27 21.75 0.80
C LYS A 264 -1.57 20.65 0.01
N ALA A 265 -0.33 20.87 -0.43
CA ALA A 265 0.43 19.84 -1.13
C ALA A 265 0.67 18.59 -0.26
N PHE A 266 0.82 18.78 1.06
CA PHE A 266 0.90 17.70 2.02
C PHE A 266 -0.43 16.97 2.19
N THR A 267 -1.56 17.66 2.38
CA THR A 267 -2.88 17.01 2.55
C THR A 267 -3.36 16.28 1.29
N VAL A 268 -2.92 16.69 0.09
CA VAL A 268 -3.11 15.89 -1.15
C VAL A 268 -2.43 14.53 -1.06
N LYS A 269 -1.22 14.47 -0.48
CA LYS A 269 -0.46 13.22 -0.34
C LYS A 269 -1.13 12.28 0.65
N ASP A 270 -1.81 12.82 1.65
CA ASP A 270 -2.47 12.04 2.71
C ASP A 270 -3.96 11.75 2.45
N PHE A 271 -4.46 12.13 1.26
CA PHE A 271 -5.87 11.97 0.88
C PHE A 271 -6.87 12.68 1.83
N SER A 272 -6.47 13.81 2.43
CA SER A 272 -7.30 14.64 3.32
C SER A 272 -7.40 16.11 2.87
N ILE A 273 -7.42 16.32 1.54
CA ILE A 273 -7.41 17.65 0.92
C ILE A 273 -8.71 18.44 1.16
N GLU A 274 -9.82 17.74 1.42
CA GLU A 274 -11.15 18.29 1.66
C GLU A 274 -11.16 19.32 2.81
N ASN A 275 -10.44 19.04 3.90
CA ASN A 275 -10.38 19.92 5.08
C ASN A 275 -9.70 21.25 4.75
N ALA A 276 -8.58 21.19 4.03
CA ALA A 276 -7.83 22.38 3.63
C ALA A 276 -8.61 23.23 2.61
N LEU A 277 -9.31 22.58 1.66
CA LEU A 277 -10.14 23.27 0.68
C LEU A 277 -11.39 23.90 1.30
N PHE A 278 -12.04 23.19 2.23
CA PHE A 278 -13.17 23.72 2.99
C PHE A 278 -12.76 24.96 3.78
N TYR A 279 -11.63 24.89 4.49
CA TYR A 279 -11.10 26.03 5.24
C TYR A 279 -10.76 27.21 4.33
N GLU A 280 -10.03 26.99 3.24
CA GLU A 280 -9.65 28.04 2.28
C GLU A 280 -10.89 28.78 1.75
N ARG A 281 -11.93 28.01 1.39
CA ARG A 281 -13.16 28.55 0.82
C ARG A 281 -13.98 29.32 1.87
N TYR A 282 -14.08 28.80 3.09
CA TYR A 282 -14.72 29.50 4.21
C TYR A 282 -13.95 30.79 4.57
N LEU A 283 -12.62 30.73 4.65
CA LEU A 283 -11.79 31.90 4.94
C LEU A 283 -11.92 32.95 3.83
N ARG A 284 -11.95 32.53 2.56
CA ARG A 284 -12.21 33.42 1.43
C ARG A 284 -13.58 34.08 1.55
N LEU A 285 -14.62 33.35 1.94
CA LEU A 285 -15.96 33.92 2.16
C LEU A 285 -15.94 35.01 3.24
N ARG A 286 -15.20 34.81 4.35
CA ARG A 286 -15.09 35.78 5.45
C ARG A 286 -14.17 36.97 5.19
N THR A 287 -13.09 36.74 4.44
CA THR A 287 -12.05 37.75 4.21
C THR A 287 -12.29 38.55 2.94
N THR A 288 -13.01 38.00 1.96
CA THR A 288 -13.37 38.74 0.75
C THR A 288 -14.12 39.99 1.19
N PRO A 289 -13.55 41.20 0.98
CA PRO A 289 -14.21 42.45 1.28
C PRO A 289 -15.31 42.60 0.24
N THR A 290 -16.43 41.93 0.45
CA THR A 290 -17.60 42.18 -0.35
C THR A 290 -17.95 43.64 -0.07
N ALA A 291 -17.77 44.49 -1.08
CA ALA A 291 -18.22 45.87 -1.07
C ALA A 291 -19.71 45.99 -0.66
N PHE A 292 -20.44 44.88 -0.68
CA PHE A 292 -21.80 44.69 -0.21
C PHE A 292 -21.96 44.66 1.32
N VAL A 293 -21.03 44.10 2.11
CA VAL A 293 -21.17 44.03 3.59
C VAL A 293 -20.98 45.40 4.24
N LYS A 294 -20.16 46.29 3.66
CA LYS A 294 -19.98 47.66 4.18
C LYS A 294 -21.22 48.55 4.05
N ASN A 295 -22.15 48.22 3.16
CA ASN A 295 -23.39 48.97 2.94
C ASN A 295 -24.62 48.28 3.54
N HIS A 296 -24.44 47.09 4.11
CA HIS A 296 -25.52 46.33 4.71
C HIS A 296 -25.71 46.82 6.15
N ASP A 297 -26.76 47.59 6.37
CA ASP A 297 -27.20 47.97 7.70
C ASP A 297 -27.94 46.76 8.31
N PRO A 298 -27.38 46.07 9.33
CA PRO A 298 -28.01 44.89 9.92
C PRO A 298 -29.38 45.23 10.57
N ALA A 299 -29.70 46.52 10.74
CA ALA A 299 -31.00 46.95 11.26
C ALA A 299 -32.09 47.10 10.18
N LYS A 300 -31.75 47.03 8.88
CA LYS A 300 -32.71 47.31 7.78
C LYS A 300 -33.03 46.14 6.87
N GLU A 301 -32.16 45.14 6.79
CA GLU A 301 -32.35 44.02 5.87
C GLU A 301 -32.06 42.72 6.62
N ASP A 302 -33.08 41.86 6.73
CA ASP A 302 -33.01 40.62 7.52
C ASP A 302 -32.37 39.47 6.73
N ARG A 303 -31.88 39.73 5.51
CA ARG A 303 -31.47 38.70 4.55
C ARG A 303 -30.09 39.01 3.97
N LEU A 304 -29.23 37.99 3.97
CA LEU A 304 -27.92 38.06 3.34
C LEU A 304 -28.03 38.31 1.81
N PRO A 305 -27.05 39.01 1.22
CA PRO A 305 -26.96 39.18 -0.23
C PRO A 305 -27.04 37.84 -0.97
N VAL A 306 -27.65 37.86 -2.15
CA VAL A 306 -27.90 36.65 -2.96
C VAL A 306 -26.59 35.91 -3.27
N GLU A 307 -25.51 36.65 -3.49
CA GLU A 307 -24.18 36.12 -3.79
C GLU A 307 -23.59 35.35 -2.60
N ILE A 308 -23.76 35.87 -1.38
CA ILE A 308 -23.29 35.21 -0.16
C ILE A 308 -24.09 33.93 0.10
N ARG A 309 -25.42 33.98 -0.08
CA ARG A 309 -26.27 32.79 0.05
C ARG A 309 -25.91 31.72 -0.97
N ALA A 310 -25.65 32.11 -2.22
CA ALA A 310 -25.21 31.21 -3.27
C ALA A 310 -23.86 30.56 -2.93
N GLU A 311 -22.90 31.32 -2.39
CA GLU A 311 -21.60 30.77 -1.98
C GLU A 311 -21.71 29.83 -0.78
N LEU A 312 -22.48 30.19 0.26
CA LEU A 312 -22.75 29.32 1.42
C LEU A 312 -23.39 28.00 0.99
N LYS A 313 -24.39 28.06 0.11
CA LYS A 313 -25.03 26.88 -0.46
C LYS A 313 -24.02 26.04 -1.27
N SER A 314 -23.16 26.67 -2.06
CA SER A 314 -22.14 25.97 -2.82
C SER A 314 -21.10 25.28 -1.93
N ILE A 315 -20.69 25.92 -0.82
CA ILE A 315 -19.81 25.28 0.18
C ILE A 315 -20.49 24.03 0.76
N TYR A 316 -21.78 24.12 1.13
CA TYR A 316 -22.52 22.97 1.62
C TYR A 316 -22.58 21.82 0.61
N GLU A 317 -22.97 22.09 -0.64
CA GLU A 317 -23.08 21.07 -1.70
C GLU A 317 -21.72 20.41 -2.02
N THR A 318 -20.62 21.16 -1.87
CA THR A 318 -19.27 20.68 -2.21
C THR A 318 -18.64 19.86 -1.08
N PHE A 319 -18.83 20.29 0.18
CA PHE A 319 -18.07 19.77 1.32
C PHE A 319 -18.90 19.10 2.41
N ILE A 320 -20.19 19.43 2.56
CA ILE A 320 -20.98 19.01 3.74
C ILE A 320 -22.07 18.01 3.37
N GLN A 321 -22.66 18.16 2.18
CA GLN A 321 -23.71 17.27 1.70
C GLN A 321 -23.22 15.81 1.68
N MET A 322 -24.08 14.89 2.11
CA MET A 322 -23.82 13.46 1.98
C MET A 322 -23.49 13.10 0.53
N ASP A 323 -22.47 12.26 0.36
CA ASP A 323 -21.98 11.78 -0.94
C ASP A 323 -21.38 12.88 -1.84
N SER A 324 -21.00 14.03 -1.26
CA SER A 324 -20.22 15.04 -1.99
C SER A 324 -18.77 14.57 -2.23
N ASP A 325 -18.19 14.99 -3.35
CA ASP A 325 -16.84 14.56 -3.77
C ASP A 325 -15.74 14.95 -2.76
N TYR A 326 -15.98 15.99 -1.95
CA TYR A 326 -15.08 16.49 -0.92
C TYR A 326 -15.75 16.51 0.46
N GLN A 327 -16.57 15.50 0.76
CA GLN A 327 -17.30 15.43 2.02
C GLN A 327 -16.34 15.46 3.23
N VAL A 328 -16.44 16.51 4.05
CA VAL A 328 -15.71 16.65 5.32
C VAL A 328 -16.34 15.79 6.42
N ASN A 329 -15.53 15.35 7.38
CA ASN A 329 -15.95 14.35 8.37
C ASN A 329 -16.55 15.02 9.63
N LEU A 330 -17.76 15.55 9.47
CA LEU A 330 -18.50 16.23 10.53
C LEU A 330 -19.45 15.27 11.28
N LYS A 331 -19.71 15.54 12.57
CA LYS A 331 -20.81 14.84 13.27
C LYS A 331 -22.15 15.08 12.59
N GLY A 332 -22.98 14.04 12.58
CA GLY A 332 -24.32 14.09 11.99
C GLY A 332 -25.22 15.19 12.56
N GLU A 333 -25.04 15.58 13.83
CA GLU A 333 -25.79 16.67 14.46
C GLU A 333 -25.50 18.03 13.80
N ILE A 334 -24.24 18.32 13.48
CA ILE A 334 -23.83 19.56 12.79
C ILE A 334 -24.34 19.56 11.35
N VAL A 335 -24.18 18.44 10.65
CA VAL A 335 -24.67 18.29 9.26
C VAL A 335 -26.18 18.52 9.19
N ALA A 336 -26.94 17.91 10.11
CA ALA A 336 -28.39 18.06 10.16
C ALA A 336 -28.83 19.51 10.43
N GLU A 337 -28.12 20.23 11.31
CA GLU A 337 -28.43 21.62 11.61
C GLU A 337 -28.11 22.56 10.44
N ILE A 338 -26.97 22.37 9.76
CA ILE A 338 -26.62 23.13 8.55
C ILE A 338 -27.62 22.85 7.44
N GLU A 339 -27.98 21.58 7.22
CA GLU A 339 -28.98 21.18 6.24
C GLU A 339 -30.35 21.79 6.54
N ARG A 340 -30.79 21.81 7.81
CA ARG A 340 -32.03 22.46 8.23
C ARG A 340 -32.03 23.94 7.86
N LYS A 341 -30.97 24.68 8.22
CA LYS A 341 -30.84 26.11 7.91
C LYS A 341 -30.90 26.39 6.40
N ILE A 342 -30.23 25.57 5.58
CA ILE A 342 -30.26 25.71 4.12
C ILE A 342 -31.66 25.43 3.55
N ARG A 343 -32.34 24.41 4.07
CA ARG A 343 -33.70 24.03 3.66
C ARG A 343 -34.73 25.11 3.97
N GLU A 344 -34.55 25.81 5.08
CA GLU A 344 -35.44 26.87 5.57
C GLU A 344 -35.08 28.26 5.03
N ASP A 345 -34.06 28.37 4.14
CA ASP A 345 -33.51 29.65 3.63
C ASP A 345 -32.99 30.57 4.77
N GLU A 346 -32.60 29.98 5.91
CA GLU A 346 -32.04 30.64 7.10
C GLU A 346 -30.51 30.74 7.00
N TYR A 347 -30.02 31.49 6.00
CA TYR A 347 -28.57 31.68 5.82
C TYR A 347 -28.01 32.69 6.80
N ALA A 348 -26.94 32.30 7.51
CA ALA A 348 -26.19 33.17 8.40
C ALA A 348 -24.68 33.04 8.14
N LEU A 349 -23.91 34.12 8.30
CA LEU A 349 -22.46 34.11 8.05
C LEU A 349 -21.70 33.18 9.00
N ASP A 350 -22.26 32.95 10.18
CA ASP A 350 -21.72 32.08 11.24
C ASP A 350 -22.26 30.65 11.18
N MET A 351 -23.09 30.30 10.19
CA MET A 351 -23.73 28.98 10.13
C MET A 351 -22.74 27.82 9.98
N LEU A 352 -21.50 28.10 9.53
CA LEU A 352 -20.43 27.13 9.34
C LEU A 352 -19.39 27.16 10.48
N ASP A 353 -19.51 28.06 11.46
CA ASP A 353 -18.51 28.26 12.52
C ASP A 353 -18.40 27.01 13.43
N GLN A 354 -19.52 26.29 13.62
CA GLN A 354 -19.52 25.02 14.36
C GLN A 354 -18.78 23.90 13.63
N ALA A 355 -18.96 23.78 12.31
CA ALA A 355 -18.23 22.82 11.49
C ALA A 355 -16.72 23.09 11.55
N LEU A 356 -16.34 24.36 11.46
CA LEU A 356 -14.95 24.78 11.60
C LEU A 356 -14.36 24.42 12.97
N THR A 357 -15.09 24.72 14.05
CA THR A 357 -14.61 24.52 15.43
C THR A 357 -14.46 23.04 15.81
N GLU A 358 -15.28 22.16 15.23
CA GLU A 358 -15.20 20.73 15.51
C GLU A 358 -14.04 20.05 14.79
N GLU A 359 -13.77 20.44 13.55
CA GLU A 359 -12.76 19.81 12.70
C GLU A 359 -11.33 20.35 12.97
N TYR A 360 -11.22 21.61 13.39
CA TYR A 360 -9.94 22.30 13.57
C TYR A 360 -8.97 21.74 14.63
N PRO A 361 -9.40 21.41 15.87
CA PRO A 361 -8.45 21.15 16.94
C PRO A 361 -7.91 19.72 16.97
N TYR A 362 -8.59 18.76 16.34
CA TYR A 362 -8.26 17.34 16.51
C TYR A 362 -7.68 16.71 15.24
N THR A 363 -8.31 16.91 14.09
CA THR A 363 -7.87 16.25 12.84
C THR A 363 -6.61 16.91 12.30
N MET A 364 -6.59 18.24 12.18
CA MET A 364 -5.43 18.95 11.63
C MET A 364 -4.26 19.09 12.62
N VAL A 365 -4.49 19.04 13.94
CA VAL A 365 -3.39 18.99 14.92
C VAL A 365 -2.66 17.64 14.86
N LEU A 366 -3.38 16.54 14.61
CA LEU A 366 -2.76 15.23 14.42
C LEU A 366 -2.00 15.16 13.09
N GLU A 367 -2.62 15.64 11.99
CA GLU A 367 -1.98 15.71 10.67
C GLU A 367 -0.79 16.67 10.65
N SER A 368 -0.86 17.81 11.34
CA SER A 368 0.28 18.74 11.46
C SER A 368 1.41 18.17 12.30
N HIS A 369 1.13 17.35 13.32
CA HIS A 369 2.16 16.63 14.06
C HIS A 369 2.89 15.59 13.20
N GLU A 370 2.16 14.96 12.27
CA GLU A 370 2.70 14.00 11.31
C GLU A 370 3.46 14.69 10.17
N ALA A 371 2.94 15.80 9.65
CA ALA A 371 3.61 16.71 8.73
C ALA A 371 4.90 17.28 9.33
N ASP A 372 4.90 17.62 10.62
CA ASP A 372 6.08 18.06 11.37
C ASP A 372 7.13 16.97 11.46
N MET A 373 6.73 15.69 11.57
CA MET A 373 7.66 14.56 11.54
C MET A 373 8.20 14.33 10.12
N GLU A 374 7.38 14.42 9.08
CA GLU A 374 7.84 14.29 7.69
C GLU A 374 8.74 15.45 7.25
N LEU A 375 8.41 16.70 7.60
CA LEU A 375 9.23 17.88 7.29
C LEU A 375 10.57 17.85 8.02
N LYS A 376 10.62 17.31 9.24
CA LYS A 376 11.89 17.03 9.96
C LYS A 376 12.73 15.94 9.29
N ASN A 377 12.12 15.08 8.45
CA ASN A 377 12.80 14.00 7.75
C ASN A 377 13.18 14.36 6.29
N LEU A 378 12.58 15.41 5.71
CA LEU A 378 12.83 15.89 4.35
C LEU A 378 13.97 16.91 4.23
N GLY A 379 14.53 17.38 5.35
CA GLY A 379 15.72 18.24 5.41
C GLY A 379 16.83 17.59 6.21
#